data_AF-A0A8H3B0M1-F1
#
_entry.id   AF-A0A8H3B0M1-F1
#
_cell.length_a   1.000
_cell.length_b   1.000
_cell.length_c   1.000
_cell.angle_alpha   90.00
_cell.angle_beta   90.00
_cell.angle_gamma   90.00
#
_symmetry.space_group_name_H-M   'P 1'
#
loop_
_entity.id
_entity.type
_entity.pdbx_description
1 polymer ?
#
loop_
_entity_poly.entity_id
_entity_poly.type
_entity_poly.pdbx_seq_one_letter_code
_entity_poly.pdbx_strand_id
1 'polypeptide(L)'
;MDYDPNRINELLAQLQNSTAFQNVVTTNSNQAPNLPVDKDSTSTPASIPQQSSASGSTVFDLLSRLNPGASSSSQPSRPGNESNEKPPTPVSASPALDLRFMTVQQALPHLAKLTQRVGFKEKVQKLQEMQDQLEQSLYATQQDVRRKHEQRVAYAKNKATIMGIPLGDKENQDLESQLAEDLKKFHANQVLVSWDAQRTKQQTQLESLGVPCMFVTSDPAALQRQQKVLRIVLDSLNESEDMD
;
A
#
# COMPACT_ATOMS: atom_id res chain seq x y z
N MET A 1 5.39 35.08 12.96
CA MET A 1 4.92 33.97 12.10
C MET A 1 3.65 33.47 12.76
N ASP A 2 2.56 34.18 12.51
CA ASP A 2 1.29 33.93 13.15
C ASP A 2 0.51 32.94 12.26
N TYR A 3 0.34 31.72 12.78
CA TYR A 3 -0.48 30.70 12.14
C TYR A 3 -1.94 31.01 12.45
N ASP A 4 -2.68 31.54 11.48
CA ASP A 4 -4.11 31.80 11.65
C ASP A 4 -4.92 30.51 11.45
N PRO A 5 -5.47 29.89 12.51
CA PRO A 5 -6.23 28.64 12.42
C PRO A 5 -7.56 28.82 11.68
N ASN A 6 -8.07 30.06 11.64
CA ASN A 6 -9.28 30.40 10.93
C ASN A 6 -9.15 30.15 9.42
N ARG A 7 -7.96 30.39 8.86
CA ARG A 7 -7.68 30.19 7.44
C ARG A 7 -7.67 28.70 7.07
N ILE A 8 -7.22 27.84 7.98
CA ILE A 8 -7.23 26.38 7.77
C ILE A 8 -8.67 25.85 7.78
N ASN A 9 -9.50 26.35 8.69
CA ASN A 9 -10.91 25.98 8.74
C ASN A 9 -11.68 26.48 7.51
N GLU A 10 -11.34 27.67 7.00
CA GLU A 10 -11.88 28.19 5.74
C GLU A 10 -11.49 27.33 4.54
N LEU A 11 -10.24 26.88 4.48
CA LEU A 11 -9.77 25.95 3.44
C LEU A 11 -10.47 24.59 3.51
N LEU A 12 -10.76 24.08 4.72
CA LEU A 12 -11.47 22.82 4.90
C LEU A 12 -12.94 22.95 4.45
N ALA A 13 -13.59 24.06 4.78
CA ALA A 13 -14.94 24.36 4.31
C ALA A 13 -14.99 24.50 2.78
N GLN A 14 -13.97 25.12 2.19
CA GLN A 14 -13.87 25.29 0.74
C GLN A 14 -13.61 23.98 0.00
N LEU A 15 -12.87 23.04 0.62
CA LEU A 15 -12.70 21.68 0.10
C LEU A 15 -13.99 20.86 0.18
N GLN A 16 -14.74 20.98 1.28
CA GLN A 16 -16.01 20.26 1.44
C GLN A 16 -17.10 20.73 0.46
N ASN A 17 -17.07 22.01 0.06
CA ASN A 17 -18.03 22.56 -0.89
C ASN A 17 -17.57 22.44 -2.36
N SER A 18 -16.45 21.76 -2.63
CA SER A 18 -15.90 21.62 -3.97
C SER A 18 -16.51 20.42 -4.71
N THR A 19 -17.14 20.70 -5.85
CA THR A 19 -17.77 19.71 -6.74
C THR A 19 -16.79 18.64 -7.25
N ALA A 20 -15.49 18.96 -7.28
CA ALA A 20 -14.43 18.02 -7.66
C ALA A 20 -14.29 16.85 -6.67
N PHE A 21 -14.53 17.09 -5.37
CA PHE A 21 -14.52 16.02 -4.36
C PHE A 21 -15.81 15.20 -4.40
N GLN A 22 -16.96 15.86 -4.64
CA GLN A 22 -18.27 15.20 -4.72
C GLN A 22 -18.33 14.15 -5.83
N ASN A 23 -17.70 14.44 -6.99
CA ASN A 23 -17.66 13.53 -8.13
C ASN A 23 -16.84 12.26 -7.83
N VAL A 24 -15.73 12.37 -7.09
CA VAL A 24 -14.89 11.21 -6.72
C VAL A 24 -15.59 10.32 -5.69
N VAL A 25 -16.34 10.92 -4.75
CA VAL A 25 -17.09 10.16 -3.74
C VAL A 25 -18.29 9.42 -4.36
N THR A 26 -18.98 10.02 -5.33
CA THR A 26 -20.14 9.38 -5.98
C THR A 26 -19.75 8.30 -6.99
N THR A 27 -18.60 8.43 -7.67
CA THR A 27 -18.12 7.38 -8.59
C THR A 27 -17.79 6.05 -7.92
N ASN A 28 -17.61 6.03 -6.59
CA ASN A 28 -17.23 4.82 -5.87
C ASN A 28 -18.42 3.99 -5.31
N SER A 29 -19.67 4.41 -5.58
CA SER A 29 -20.86 3.75 -5.01
C SER A 29 -21.85 3.12 -6.00
N ASN A 30 -21.54 3.05 -7.31
CA ASN A 30 -22.40 2.33 -8.25
C ASN A 30 -21.59 1.44 -9.20
N GLN A 31 -21.26 0.23 -8.74
CA GLN A 31 -21.04 -0.88 -9.66
C GLN A 31 -21.53 -2.19 -9.03
N ALA A 32 -22.77 -2.56 -9.36
CA ALA A 32 -23.28 -3.91 -9.31
C ALA A 32 -23.97 -4.22 -10.66
N PRO A 33 -23.95 -5.48 -11.13
CA PRO A 33 -24.03 -5.81 -12.55
C PRO A 33 -25.49 -5.97 -13.02
N ASN A 34 -25.76 -5.67 -14.31
CA ASN A 34 -26.93 -6.25 -14.96
C ASN A 34 -26.78 -6.40 -16.49
N LEU A 35 -27.19 -7.59 -16.95
CA LEU A 35 -27.33 -8.07 -18.32
C LEU A 35 -28.65 -7.55 -18.98
N PRO A 36 -28.85 -7.74 -20.30
CA PRO A 36 -29.63 -6.84 -21.15
C PRO A 36 -31.11 -7.22 -21.30
N VAL A 37 -31.98 -6.22 -21.46
CA VAL A 37 -33.35 -6.36 -21.99
C VAL A 37 -33.74 -5.12 -22.80
N ASP A 38 -34.19 -5.37 -24.04
CA ASP A 38 -34.78 -4.42 -24.99
C ASP A 38 -36.05 -3.72 -24.49
N LYS A 39 -36.24 -2.45 -24.87
CA LYS A 39 -37.38 -1.93 -25.69
C LYS A 39 -37.54 -0.40 -25.59
N ASP A 40 -37.36 0.24 -26.75
CA ASP A 40 -38.24 1.23 -27.40
C ASP A 40 -38.78 2.44 -26.60
N SER A 41 -38.31 3.66 -26.94
CA SER A 41 -39.15 4.80 -27.39
C SER A 41 -38.41 6.16 -27.27
N THR A 42 -38.02 6.70 -28.43
CA THR A 42 -38.21 8.08 -28.93
C THR A 42 -38.29 9.24 -27.93
N SER A 43 -37.35 10.19 -28.04
CA SER A 43 -37.60 11.63 -28.40
C SER A 43 -36.32 12.48 -28.34
N THR A 44 -35.83 12.91 -29.51
CA THR A 44 -34.99 14.12 -29.69
C THR A 44 -35.86 15.38 -29.61
N PRO A 45 -35.32 16.57 -29.25
CA PRO A 45 -34.75 17.45 -30.27
C PRO A 45 -33.44 18.15 -29.88
N ALA A 46 -32.75 18.60 -30.93
CA ALA A 46 -31.44 19.20 -30.95
C ALA A 46 -31.34 20.57 -30.25
N SER A 47 -30.12 20.89 -29.77
CA SER A 47 -29.53 22.24 -29.87
C SER A 47 -28.02 22.16 -29.72
N ILE A 48 -27.32 22.42 -30.84
CA ILE A 48 -25.94 22.89 -30.85
C ILE A 48 -25.99 24.40 -30.62
N PRO A 49 -25.09 24.96 -29.80
CA PRO A 49 -24.18 25.96 -30.35
C PRO A 49 -22.72 25.60 -30.08
N GLN A 50 -21.89 26.01 -31.03
CA GLN A 50 -20.45 25.88 -31.07
C GLN A 50 -19.74 26.61 -29.91
N GLN A 51 -18.47 26.17 -29.71
CA GLN A 51 -17.31 27.00 -29.40
C GLN A 51 -17.05 27.37 -27.93
N SER A 52 -16.10 26.67 -27.29
CA SER A 52 -14.83 27.28 -26.85
C SER A 52 -13.88 26.22 -26.27
N SER A 53 -12.74 26.09 -26.95
CA SER A 53 -11.38 25.99 -26.41
C SER A 53 -11.16 25.36 -25.04
N ALA A 54 -10.37 24.29 -25.04
CA ALA A 54 -9.61 23.73 -23.93
C ALA A 54 -9.49 24.63 -22.68
N SER A 55 -10.11 24.16 -21.59
CA SER A 55 -9.67 24.43 -20.22
C SER A 55 -10.20 23.31 -19.34
N GLY A 56 -9.64 22.10 -19.55
CA GLY A 56 -9.63 21.10 -18.50
C GLY A 56 -8.76 21.65 -17.38
N SER A 57 -9.35 22.48 -16.53
CA SER A 57 -8.76 22.97 -15.28
C SER A 57 -8.56 21.76 -14.38
N THR A 58 -7.44 21.09 -14.64
CA THR A 58 -7.02 19.90 -13.94
C THR A 58 -6.61 20.36 -12.55
N VAL A 59 -6.81 19.53 -11.52
CA VAL A 59 -6.36 19.80 -10.14
C VAL A 59 -4.90 20.31 -10.07
N PHE A 60 -4.08 19.97 -11.06
CA PHE A 60 -2.72 20.45 -11.29
C PHE A 60 -2.59 21.97 -11.51
N ASP A 61 -3.52 22.62 -12.21
CA ASP A 61 -3.53 24.07 -12.45
C ASP A 61 -3.84 24.86 -11.17
N LEU A 62 -4.76 24.34 -10.33
CA LEU A 62 -5.06 24.90 -9.02
C LEU A 62 -3.89 24.73 -8.04
N LEU A 63 -3.19 23.60 -8.09
CA LEU A 63 -1.96 23.36 -7.32
C LEU A 63 -0.79 24.24 -7.76
N SER A 64 -0.68 24.54 -9.06
CA SER A 64 0.35 25.45 -9.60
C SER A 64 0.15 26.91 -9.17
N ARG A 65 -1.09 27.31 -8.87
CA ARG A 65 -1.41 28.65 -8.33
C ARG A 65 -1.16 28.78 -6.81
N LEU A 66 -0.83 27.69 -6.12
CA LEU A 66 -0.59 27.65 -4.67
C LEU A 66 0.90 27.76 -4.30
N ASN A 67 1.79 28.24 -5.18
CA ASN A 67 3.18 28.52 -4.82
C ASN A 67 3.42 30.02 -4.52
N PRO A 68 3.30 30.48 -3.26
CA PRO A 68 3.80 31.79 -2.87
C PRO A 68 5.31 31.71 -2.65
N GLY A 69 6.11 31.91 -3.69
CA GLY A 69 7.57 31.80 -3.54
C GLY A 69 8.45 32.24 -4.70
N ALA A 70 7.94 32.98 -5.68
CA ALA A 70 8.78 33.48 -6.79
C ALA A 70 8.68 35.01 -6.90
N SER A 71 9.45 35.71 -6.06
CA SER A 71 9.77 37.12 -6.27
C SER A 71 11.26 37.36 -5.99
N SER A 72 11.95 37.74 -7.07
CA SER A 72 13.14 38.59 -7.18
C SER A 72 14.06 38.78 -5.97
N SER A 73 15.34 38.44 -6.16
CA SER A 73 16.42 39.25 -5.57
C SER A 73 17.54 39.48 -6.58
N SER A 74 17.79 40.77 -6.79
CA SER A 74 18.77 41.37 -7.68
C SER A 74 20.13 41.48 -6.97
N GLN A 75 21.21 41.26 -7.71
CA GLN A 75 22.61 41.65 -7.41
C GLN A 75 22.72 43.19 -7.24
N PRO A 76 23.73 43.77 -6.52
CA PRO A 76 25.09 43.93 -7.07
C PRO A 76 26.32 43.92 -6.08
N SER A 77 27.48 43.48 -6.62
CA SER A 77 28.94 43.74 -6.47
C SER A 77 29.56 44.60 -5.31
N ARG A 78 30.49 44.06 -4.46
CA ARG A 78 32.01 44.07 -4.43
C ARG A 78 32.68 45.27 -3.66
N PRO A 79 33.99 45.30 -3.26
CA PRO A 79 35.04 44.30 -2.92
C PRO A 79 35.79 44.51 -1.55
N GLY A 80 36.67 43.58 -1.14
CA GLY A 80 37.71 43.82 -0.11
C GLY A 80 38.53 42.59 0.35
N ASN A 81 39.84 42.58 0.01
CA ASN A 81 41.02 41.77 0.41
C ASN A 81 41.05 41.20 1.86
N GLU A 82 41.88 40.24 2.30
CA GLU A 82 42.90 39.29 1.79
C GLU A 82 43.08 38.28 2.96
N SER A 83 43.00 36.97 2.71
CA SER A 83 44.12 36.01 2.80
C SER A 83 44.30 35.32 4.17
N ASN A 84 43.92 34.04 4.26
CA ASN A 84 44.77 32.97 4.80
C ASN A 84 44.18 31.57 4.49
N GLU A 85 45.04 30.67 4.04
CA GLU A 85 44.80 29.29 3.63
C GLU A 85 44.30 28.38 4.76
N LYS A 86 43.25 27.59 4.48
CA LYS A 86 43.16 26.13 4.75
C LYS A 86 41.88 25.58 4.12
N PRO A 87 41.92 24.45 3.38
CA PRO A 87 40.70 23.91 2.78
C PRO A 87 39.93 23.06 3.80
N PRO A 88 38.66 23.38 4.14
CA PRO A 88 37.71 22.36 4.51
C PRO A 88 37.00 21.92 3.22
N THR A 89 37.14 20.65 2.92
CA THR A 89 36.24 19.86 2.07
C THR A 89 34.79 20.38 2.13
N PRO A 90 34.15 20.72 1.00
CA PRO A 90 32.71 20.88 0.99
C PRO A 90 32.11 19.47 1.10
N VAL A 91 31.73 19.07 2.32
CA VAL A 91 30.65 18.10 2.50
C VAL A 91 29.36 18.78 2.04
N SER A 92 29.20 18.89 0.72
CA SER A 92 27.91 19.12 0.10
C SER A 92 27.11 17.82 0.20
N ALA A 93 26.76 17.45 1.43
CA ALA A 93 25.54 16.69 1.64
C ALA A 93 24.43 17.73 1.49
N SER A 94 23.99 17.95 0.25
CA SER A 94 22.58 18.32 0.06
C SER A 94 21.79 17.34 0.94
N PRO A 95 20.80 17.78 1.75
CA PRO A 95 19.91 16.83 2.39
C PRO A 95 19.19 16.11 1.26
N ALA A 96 19.78 15.00 0.80
CA ALA A 96 19.12 14.06 -0.08
C ALA A 96 17.86 13.71 0.69
N LEU A 97 16.73 14.20 0.19
CA LEU A 97 15.43 14.02 0.81
C LEU A 97 15.34 12.57 1.27
N ASP A 98 15.28 12.37 2.58
CA ASP A 98 15.29 11.03 3.15
C ASP A 98 14.02 10.34 2.64
N LEU A 99 14.20 9.43 1.69
CA LEU A 99 13.12 8.73 1.00
C LEU A 99 12.16 8.07 2.00
N ARG A 100 12.64 7.75 3.22
CA ARG A 100 11.88 7.14 4.30
C ARG A 100 10.78 8.04 4.88
N PHE A 101 10.97 9.37 4.87
CA PHE A 101 10.04 10.32 5.49
C PHE A 101 9.16 11.09 4.50
N MET A 102 9.22 10.72 3.21
CA MET A 102 8.39 11.36 2.19
C MET A 102 6.89 11.14 2.45
N THR A 103 6.10 12.10 2.00
CA THR A 103 4.64 11.92 1.93
C THR A 103 4.28 11.08 0.71
N VAL A 104 3.11 10.41 0.75
CA VAL A 104 2.64 9.60 -0.38
C VAL A 104 2.57 10.42 -1.67
N GLN A 105 2.13 11.68 -1.60
CA GLN A 105 2.05 12.56 -2.76
C GLN A 105 3.42 12.88 -3.37
N GLN A 106 4.43 13.10 -2.54
CA GLN A 106 5.80 13.31 -3.01
C GLN A 106 6.41 12.03 -3.59
N ALA A 107 6.02 10.86 -3.08
CA ALA A 107 6.50 9.56 -3.56
C ALA A 107 6.03 9.21 -4.97
N LEU A 108 4.80 9.61 -5.37
CA LEU A 108 4.21 9.28 -6.67
C LEU A 108 5.15 9.49 -7.89
N PRO A 109 5.75 10.67 -8.11
CA PRO A 109 6.66 10.88 -9.24
C PRO A 109 7.93 10.02 -9.17
N HIS A 110 8.36 9.61 -7.98
CA HIS A 110 9.47 8.68 -7.82
C HIS A 110 9.04 7.24 -8.13
N LEU A 111 7.84 6.84 -7.72
CA LEU A 111 7.28 5.53 -8.02
C LEU A 111 7.10 5.33 -9.52
N ALA A 112 6.55 6.32 -10.23
CA ALA A 112 6.38 6.27 -11.69
C ALA A 112 7.71 6.05 -12.44
N LYS A 113 8.81 6.62 -11.94
CA LYS A 113 10.16 6.41 -12.51
C LYS A 113 10.75 5.05 -12.15
N LEU A 114 10.38 4.49 -11.00
CA LEU A 114 10.85 3.18 -10.54
C LEU A 114 10.13 2.03 -11.26
N THR A 115 8.82 2.14 -11.48
CA THR A 115 8.01 1.13 -12.19
C THR A 115 8.43 0.96 -13.65
N GLN A 116 8.95 2.01 -14.28
CA GLN A 116 9.50 1.97 -15.64
C GLN A 116 10.84 1.20 -15.77
N ARG A 117 11.49 0.84 -14.66
CA ARG A 117 12.76 0.10 -14.70
C ARG A 117 12.49 -1.39 -14.89
N VAL A 118 13.05 -1.98 -15.96
CA VAL A 118 12.89 -3.40 -16.31
C VAL A 118 13.17 -4.35 -15.13
N GLY A 119 14.26 -4.12 -14.39
CA GLY A 119 14.63 -4.96 -13.25
C GLY A 119 13.79 -4.75 -11.97
N PHE A 120 12.93 -3.72 -11.90
CA PHE A 120 12.09 -3.49 -10.74
C PHE A 120 10.90 -4.46 -10.71
N LYS A 121 10.23 -4.66 -11.85
CA LYS A 121 9.10 -5.61 -11.98
C LYS A 121 9.53 -7.03 -11.58
N GLU A 122 10.65 -7.50 -12.12
CA GLU A 122 11.20 -8.84 -11.79
C GLU A 122 11.46 -9.01 -10.28
N LYS A 123 11.95 -7.96 -9.60
CA LYS A 123 12.22 -8.02 -8.16
C LYS A 123 10.93 -8.02 -7.35
N VAL A 124 9.91 -7.28 -7.77
CA VAL A 124 8.58 -7.28 -7.13
C VAL A 124 7.89 -8.63 -7.35
N GLN A 125 7.96 -9.20 -8.54
CA GLN A 125 7.44 -10.53 -8.83
C GLN A 125 8.13 -11.60 -7.99
N LYS A 126 9.46 -11.54 -7.86
CA LYS A 126 10.20 -12.43 -6.96
C LYS A 126 9.80 -12.27 -5.49
N LEU A 127 9.47 -11.06 -5.05
CA LEU A 127 8.93 -10.81 -3.71
C LEU A 127 7.56 -11.47 -3.51
N GLN A 128 6.70 -11.45 -4.52
CA GLN A 128 5.40 -12.13 -4.53
C GLN A 128 5.58 -13.65 -4.52
N GLU A 129 6.43 -14.21 -5.37
CA GLU A 129 6.71 -15.65 -5.38
C GLU A 129 7.22 -16.16 -4.02
N MET A 130 8.09 -15.39 -3.36
CA MET A 130 8.55 -15.73 -2.01
C MET A 130 7.42 -15.67 -0.98
N GLN A 131 6.45 -14.76 -1.15
CA GLN A 131 5.26 -14.72 -0.31
C GLN A 131 4.38 -15.95 -0.56
N ASP A 132 4.10 -16.28 -1.81
CA ASP A 132 3.28 -17.44 -2.19
C ASP A 132 3.89 -18.75 -1.66
N GLN A 133 5.21 -18.91 -1.79
CA GLN A 133 5.93 -20.08 -1.24
C GLN A 133 5.79 -20.18 0.28
N LEU A 134 5.89 -19.05 0.99
CA LEU A 134 5.68 -19.02 2.43
C LEU A 134 4.26 -19.42 2.78
N GLU A 135 3.26 -18.83 2.12
CA GLU A 135 1.85 -19.13 2.34
C GLU A 135 1.55 -20.62 2.07
N GLN A 136 2.08 -21.17 0.97
CA GLN A 136 1.95 -22.59 0.65
C GLN A 136 2.58 -23.48 1.72
N SER A 137 3.76 -23.12 2.24
CA SER A 137 4.44 -23.89 3.29
C SER A 137 3.67 -23.86 4.63
N LEU A 138 3.11 -22.71 4.99
CA LEU A 138 2.30 -22.55 6.20
C LEU A 138 0.98 -23.31 6.07
N TYR A 139 0.34 -23.24 4.91
CA TYR A 139 -0.86 -24.01 4.61
C TYR A 139 -0.59 -25.52 4.70
N ALA A 140 0.47 -26.01 4.08
CA ALA A 140 0.86 -27.42 4.16
C ALA A 140 1.12 -27.87 5.60
N THR A 141 1.76 -27.02 6.41
CA THR A 141 2.01 -27.31 7.83
C THR A 141 0.71 -27.33 8.63
N GLN A 142 -0.22 -26.40 8.36
CA GLN A 142 -1.54 -26.40 9.00
C GLN A 142 -2.34 -27.68 8.67
N GLN A 143 -2.25 -28.14 7.42
CA GLN A 143 -2.86 -29.41 7.00
C GLN A 143 -2.23 -30.60 7.72
N ASP A 144 -0.92 -30.59 7.94
CA ASP A 144 -0.23 -31.64 8.70
C ASP A 144 -0.70 -31.70 10.16
N VAL A 145 -0.90 -30.54 10.81
CA VAL A 145 -1.46 -30.47 12.17
C VAL A 145 -2.86 -31.10 12.23
N ARG A 146 -3.72 -30.80 11.25
CA ARG A 146 -5.06 -31.40 11.16
C ARG A 146 -5.00 -32.91 10.90
N ARG A 147 -4.17 -33.34 9.95
CA ARG A 147 -3.97 -34.76 9.63
C ARG A 147 -3.49 -35.56 10.86
N LYS A 148 -2.54 -35.01 11.63
CA LYS A 148 -2.08 -35.63 12.88
C LYS A 148 -3.21 -35.77 13.90
N HIS A 149 -4.07 -34.77 14.01
CA HIS A 149 -5.24 -34.86 14.88
C HIS A 149 -6.24 -35.92 14.38
N GLU A 150 -6.54 -35.97 13.08
CA GLU A 150 -7.41 -36.98 12.48
C GLU A 150 -6.88 -38.40 12.75
N GLN A 151 -5.57 -38.62 12.61
CA GLN A 151 -4.92 -39.89 12.96
C GLN A 151 -5.09 -40.25 14.44
N ARG A 152 -4.96 -39.27 15.34
CA ARG A 152 -5.18 -39.49 16.78
C ARG A 152 -6.62 -39.85 17.11
N VAL A 153 -7.59 -39.17 16.47
CA VAL A 153 -9.02 -39.47 16.61
C VAL A 153 -9.32 -40.88 16.06
N ALA A 154 -8.79 -41.22 14.89
CA ALA A 154 -8.96 -42.55 14.29
C ALA A 154 -8.38 -43.65 15.18
N TYR A 155 -7.19 -43.41 15.76
CA TYR A 155 -6.57 -44.34 16.71
C TYR A 155 -7.41 -44.52 17.98
N ALA A 156 -7.88 -43.42 18.57
CA ALA A 156 -8.74 -43.47 19.76
C ALA A 156 -10.05 -44.23 19.50
N LYS A 157 -10.70 -43.95 18.35
CA LYS A 157 -11.89 -44.68 17.90
C LYS A 157 -11.62 -46.17 17.70
N ASN A 158 -10.53 -46.53 17.03
CA ASN A 158 -10.17 -47.93 16.81
C ASN A 158 -9.90 -48.65 18.13
N LYS A 159 -9.14 -48.02 19.05
CA LYS A 159 -8.89 -48.55 20.39
C LYS A 159 -10.18 -48.79 21.17
N ALA A 160 -11.12 -47.84 21.12
CA ALA A 160 -12.45 -47.96 21.72
C ALA A 160 -13.24 -49.14 21.14
N THR A 161 -13.23 -49.31 19.80
CA THR A 161 -13.85 -50.46 19.13
C THR A 161 -13.24 -51.80 19.56
N ILE A 162 -11.91 -51.90 19.65
CA ILE A 162 -11.22 -53.13 20.08
C ILE A 162 -11.57 -53.47 21.54
N MET A 163 -11.64 -52.47 22.42
CA MET A 163 -11.98 -52.67 23.83
C MET A 163 -13.47 -52.88 24.07
N GLY A 164 -14.32 -52.68 23.05
CA GLY A 164 -15.77 -52.79 23.16
C GLY A 164 -16.42 -51.69 24.01
N ILE A 165 -15.69 -50.61 24.30
CA ILE A 165 -16.15 -49.48 25.11
C ILE A 165 -16.27 -48.27 24.17
N PRO A 166 -17.44 -47.62 24.03
CA PRO A 166 -17.58 -46.45 23.18
C PRO A 166 -16.68 -45.31 23.68
N LEU A 167 -16.12 -44.55 22.74
CA LEU A 167 -15.30 -43.38 23.05
C LEU A 167 -16.17 -42.33 23.77
N GLY A 168 -15.76 -41.94 24.98
CA GLY A 168 -16.55 -41.04 25.81
C GLY A 168 -16.55 -39.60 25.31
N ASP A 169 -17.62 -38.85 25.57
CA ASP A 169 -17.76 -37.45 25.18
C ASP A 169 -16.62 -36.58 25.71
N LYS A 170 -16.16 -36.85 26.93
CA LYS A 170 -14.99 -36.18 27.53
C LYS A 170 -13.71 -36.41 26.73
N GLU A 171 -13.48 -37.63 26.24
CA GLU A 171 -12.27 -37.96 25.48
C GLU A 171 -12.30 -37.30 24.08
N ASN A 172 -13.48 -37.21 23.46
CA ASN A 172 -13.66 -36.42 22.24
C ASN A 172 -13.39 -34.93 22.50
N GLN A 173 -13.95 -34.37 23.58
CA GLN A 173 -13.73 -32.97 23.95
C GLN A 173 -12.24 -32.68 24.26
N ASP A 174 -11.54 -33.59 24.90
CA ASP A 174 -10.10 -33.48 25.19
C ASP A 174 -9.29 -33.49 23.87
N LEU A 175 -9.64 -34.36 22.92
CA LEU A 175 -9.00 -34.41 21.60
C LEU A 175 -9.23 -33.12 20.80
N GLU A 176 -10.45 -32.60 20.79
CA GLU A 176 -10.80 -31.32 20.14
C GLU A 176 -10.07 -30.14 20.79
N SER A 177 -10.03 -30.09 22.12
CA SER A 177 -9.31 -29.06 22.87
C SER A 177 -7.82 -29.09 22.54
N GLN A 178 -7.23 -30.28 22.39
CA GLN A 178 -5.85 -30.42 21.99
C GLN A 178 -5.59 -29.90 20.57
N LEU A 179 -6.48 -30.15 19.60
CA LEU A 179 -6.35 -29.57 18.26
C LEU A 179 -6.40 -28.04 18.31
N ALA A 180 -7.32 -27.48 19.09
CA ALA A 180 -7.44 -26.03 19.24
C ALA A 180 -6.17 -25.42 19.83
N GLU A 181 -5.58 -26.06 20.85
CA GLU A 181 -4.30 -25.65 21.41
C GLU A 181 -3.14 -25.78 20.41
N ASP A 182 -3.05 -26.88 19.69
CA ASP A 182 -1.97 -27.15 18.74
C ASP A 182 -2.03 -26.14 17.58
N LEU A 183 -3.22 -25.82 17.08
CA LEU A 183 -3.44 -24.76 16.08
C LEU A 183 -3.08 -23.38 16.63
N LYS A 184 -3.46 -23.08 17.89
CA LYS A 184 -3.11 -21.81 18.53
C LYS A 184 -1.60 -21.65 18.67
N LYS A 185 -0.90 -22.70 19.11
CA LYS A 185 0.57 -22.72 19.24
C LYS A 185 1.22 -22.58 17.87
N PHE A 186 0.71 -23.25 16.84
CA PHE A 186 1.16 -23.12 15.46
C PHE A 186 1.01 -21.67 14.94
N HIS A 187 -0.16 -21.05 15.12
CA HIS A 187 -0.37 -19.68 14.68
C HIS A 187 0.54 -18.69 15.42
N ALA A 188 0.62 -18.78 16.75
CA ALA A 188 1.40 -17.85 17.56
C ALA A 188 2.91 -17.98 17.31
N ASN A 189 3.43 -19.21 17.26
CA ASN A 189 4.88 -19.44 17.25
C ASN A 189 5.46 -19.54 15.84
N GLN A 190 4.66 -19.95 14.84
CA GLN A 190 5.15 -20.20 13.49
C GLN A 190 4.58 -19.21 12.48
N VAL A 191 3.25 -19.05 12.42
CA VAL A 191 2.62 -18.16 11.43
C VAL A 191 3.02 -16.70 11.69
N LEU A 192 2.75 -16.17 12.89
CA LEU A 192 3.05 -14.76 13.17
C LEU A 192 4.55 -14.44 13.03
N VAL A 193 5.42 -15.31 13.57
CA VAL A 193 6.88 -15.13 13.51
C VAL A 193 7.39 -15.14 12.08
N SER A 194 6.93 -16.08 11.25
CA SER A 194 7.35 -16.15 9.85
C SER A 194 6.80 -14.99 9.01
N TRP A 195 5.57 -14.55 9.27
CA TRP A 195 4.97 -13.39 8.60
C TRP A 195 5.68 -12.09 8.97
N ASP A 196 6.05 -11.89 10.24
CA ASP A 196 6.82 -10.73 10.66
C ASP A 196 8.23 -10.74 10.02
N ALA A 197 8.90 -11.90 10.00
CA ALA A 197 10.19 -12.04 9.33
C ALA A 197 10.11 -11.75 7.82
N GLN A 198 9.06 -12.23 7.16
CA GLN A 198 8.81 -11.97 5.74
C GLN A 198 8.54 -10.49 5.48
N ARG A 199 7.75 -9.83 6.35
CA ARG A 199 7.49 -8.39 6.26
C ARG A 199 8.79 -7.60 6.39
N THR A 200 9.64 -7.91 7.37
CA THR A 200 10.94 -7.26 7.52
C THR A 200 11.80 -7.43 6.27
N LYS A 201 11.85 -8.64 5.71
CA LYS A 201 12.59 -8.93 4.48
C LYS A 201 12.04 -8.13 3.29
N GLN A 202 10.72 -8.07 3.13
CA GLN A 202 10.06 -7.27 2.08
C GLN A 202 10.39 -5.78 2.23
N GLN A 203 10.27 -5.22 3.45
CA GLN A 203 10.60 -3.83 3.74
C GLN A 203 12.07 -3.52 3.40
N THR A 204 13.02 -4.35 3.83
CA THR A 204 14.44 -4.18 3.53
C THR A 204 14.73 -4.28 2.04
N GLN A 205 14.10 -5.21 1.33
CA GLN A 205 14.29 -5.34 -0.11
C GLN A 205 13.70 -4.14 -0.87
N LEU A 206 12.52 -3.67 -0.49
CA LEU A 206 11.90 -2.50 -1.12
C LEU A 206 12.66 -1.21 -0.81
N GLU A 207 13.21 -1.08 0.40
CA GLU A 207 14.15 -0.01 0.77
C GLU A 207 15.42 -0.06 -0.11
N SER A 208 16.00 -1.25 -0.31
CA SER A 208 17.18 -1.42 -1.18
C SER A 208 16.90 -1.10 -2.66
N LEU A 209 15.65 -1.25 -3.10
CA LEU A 209 15.20 -0.87 -4.44
C LEU A 209 14.92 0.63 -4.57
N GLY A 210 15.06 1.39 -3.47
CA GLY A 210 14.85 2.82 -3.41
C GLY A 210 13.38 3.23 -3.42
N VAL A 211 12.46 2.33 -3.04
CA VAL A 211 11.03 2.65 -2.94
C VAL A 211 10.83 3.66 -1.80
N PRO A 212 10.26 4.84 -2.07
CA PRO A 212 10.00 5.83 -1.04
C PRO A 212 9.05 5.30 0.04
N CYS A 213 9.16 5.84 1.26
CA CYS A 213 8.41 5.46 2.45
C CYS A 213 8.66 4.03 2.96
N MET A 214 9.49 3.23 2.28
CA MET A 214 9.82 1.87 2.69
C MET A 214 11.03 1.88 3.62
N PHE A 215 10.81 1.36 4.82
CA PHE A 215 11.83 1.12 5.84
C PHE A 215 11.29 0.06 6.81
N VAL A 216 12.19 -0.63 7.51
CA VAL A 216 11.77 -1.62 8.50
C VAL A 216 11.02 -0.93 9.64
N THR A 217 9.75 -1.26 9.81
CA THR A 217 8.90 -0.64 10.84
C THR A 217 7.77 -1.57 11.28
N SER A 218 7.43 -1.44 12.56
CA SER A 218 6.26 -2.07 13.20
C SER A 218 5.19 -1.04 13.59
N ASP A 219 5.40 0.24 13.29
CA ASP A 219 4.43 1.30 13.60
C ASP A 219 3.22 1.23 12.65
N PRO A 220 1.98 1.12 13.17
CA PRO A 220 0.78 1.01 12.33
C PRO A 220 0.58 2.20 11.39
N ALA A 221 0.94 3.43 11.79
CA ALA A 221 0.78 4.61 10.93
C ALA A 221 1.76 4.58 9.75
N ALA A 222 3.02 4.20 10.00
CA ALA A 222 4.01 3.97 8.94
C ALA A 222 3.62 2.80 8.02
N LEU A 223 3.10 1.69 8.57
CA LEU A 223 2.63 0.54 7.79
C LEU A 223 1.47 0.91 6.86
N GLN A 224 0.49 1.70 7.33
CA GLN A 224 -0.59 2.19 6.46
C GLN A 224 -0.06 3.03 5.30
N ARG A 225 1.00 3.81 5.52
CA ARG A 225 1.64 4.60 4.46
C ARG A 225 2.35 3.69 3.46
N GLN A 226 3.10 2.70 3.93
CA GLN A 226 3.78 1.70 3.11
C GLN A 226 2.79 0.89 2.27
N GLN A 227 1.66 0.49 2.86
CA GLN A 227 0.60 -0.24 2.16
C GLN A 227 -0.02 0.60 1.03
N LYS A 228 -0.26 1.90 1.27
CA LYS A 228 -0.76 2.81 0.22
C LYS A 228 0.24 2.93 -0.93
N VAL A 229 1.52 3.12 -0.62
CA VAL A 229 2.59 3.19 -1.63
C VAL A 229 2.71 1.89 -2.41
N LEU A 230 2.70 0.75 -1.74
CA LEU A 230 2.78 -0.56 -2.37
C LEU A 230 1.59 -0.83 -3.28
N ARG A 231 0.38 -0.48 -2.85
CA ARG A 231 -0.83 -0.61 -3.69
C ARG A 231 -0.69 0.16 -4.99
N ILE A 232 -0.25 1.42 -4.93
CA ILE A 232 -0.04 2.24 -6.13
C ILE A 232 1.02 1.60 -7.05
N VAL A 233 2.10 1.06 -6.48
CA VAL A 233 3.13 0.36 -7.26
C VAL A 233 2.56 -0.87 -7.96
N LEU A 234 1.80 -1.70 -7.25
CA LEU A 234 1.19 -2.90 -7.82
C LEU A 234 0.15 -2.55 -8.89
N ASP A 235 -0.71 -1.57 -8.64
CA ASP A 235 -1.72 -1.11 -9.60
C ASP A 235 -1.03 -0.58 -10.88
N SER A 236 0.06 0.18 -10.74
CA SER A 236 0.83 0.70 -11.88
C SER A 236 1.55 -0.40 -12.68
N LEU A 237 1.98 -1.48 -12.01
CA LEU A 237 2.62 -2.62 -12.66
C LEU A 237 1.61 -3.47 -13.43
N ASN A 238 0.38 -3.61 -12.92
CA ASN A 238 -0.69 -4.32 -13.61
C ASN A 238 -1.23 -3.52 -14.80
N GLU A 239 -1.40 -2.20 -14.68
CA GLU A 239 -1.85 -1.35 -15.79
C GLU A 239 -0.84 -1.33 -16.95
N SER A 240 0.46 -1.48 -16.67
CA SER A 240 1.47 -1.64 -17.71
C SER A 240 1.43 -2.98 -18.44
N GLU A 241 0.74 -3.99 -17.89
CA GLU A 241 0.65 -5.33 -18.47
C GLU A 241 -0.57 -5.49 -19.40
N ASP A 242 -1.60 -4.66 -19.24
CA ASP A 242 -2.79 -4.64 -20.12
C ASP A 242 -2.59 -3.83 -21.42
N MET A 243 -1.45 -3.13 -21.55
CA MET A 243 -1.12 -2.25 -22.69
C MET A 243 -0.07 -2.83 -23.66
N ASP A 244 0.49 -4.01 -23.36
CA ASP A 244 1.38 -4.78 -24.24
C ASP A 244 0.66 -6.01 -24.82
#